data_AF-A0A434WJM7-F1
#
_entry.id   AF-A0A434WJM7-F1
#
_cell.length_a   1.000
_cell.length_b   1.000
_cell.length_c   1.000
_cell.angle_alpha   90.00
_cell.angle_beta   90.00
_cell.angle_gamma   90.00
#
_symmetry.space_group_name_H-M   'P 1'
#
loop_
_entity.id
_entity.type
_entity.pdbx_description
1 polymer ?
#
loop_
_entity_poly.entity_id
_entity_poly.type
_entity_poly.pdbx_seq_one_letter_code
_entity_poly.pdbx_strand_id
1 'polypeptide(L)'
;MAEPINFDNLPEDPQQAFVVLVGLFDEQLADDIRGNEEGDTRLALISHMNKITGAARALHIDALSNWELPDHDNAYDAHHSFDLATKSIVLQFQIQKARIGQIYSVELDAATKARIHNLVNEIRQLIEAADLDERKKNSLFSKLNAFDADVDRARTRFDNGMLMGISIANLINKGADALKPANELLRRINELLGGAKSKEADPERLPSPDDVKHIEKPKKQIRDFGRGSRELDDEIPF
;
A
#
# COMPACT_ATOMS: atom_id res chain seq x y z
N MET A 1 -6.12 -0.35 -29.95
CA MET A 1 -5.21 -1.34 -29.34
C MET A 1 -4.76 -0.73 -28.03
N ALA A 2 -5.01 -1.38 -26.90
CA ALA A 2 -4.56 -0.89 -25.60
C ALA A 2 -3.02 -0.89 -25.55
N GLU A 3 -2.42 0.12 -24.95
CA GLU A 3 -0.97 0.15 -24.74
C GLU A 3 -0.54 -1.05 -23.87
N PRO A 4 0.61 -1.67 -24.18
CA PRO A 4 1.12 -2.77 -23.38
C PRO A 4 1.41 -2.28 -21.96
N ILE A 5 0.90 -3.00 -20.95
CA ILE A 5 1.16 -2.70 -19.55
C ILE A 5 2.67 -2.78 -19.29
N ASN A 6 3.26 -1.68 -18.84
CA ASN A 6 4.65 -1.63 -18.45
C ASN A 6 4.81 -2.18 -17.02
N PHE A 7 5.25 -3.43 -16.91
CA PHE A 7 5.47 -4.10 -15.64
C PHE A 7 6.75 -3.65 -14.91
N ASP A 8 7.67 -2.95 -15.58
CA ASP A 8 8.97 -2.58 -15.00
C ASP A 8 8.88 -1.52 -13.90
N ASN A 9 7.77 -0.79 -13.83
CA ASN A 9 7.55 0.31 -12.88
C ASN A 9 6.61 -0.07 -11.71
N LEU A 10 6.32 -1.36 -11.53
CA LEU A 10 5.49 -1.79 -10.40
C LEU A 10 6.21 -1.60 -9.05
N PRO A 11 5.47 -1.29 -7.98
CA PRO A 11 6.00 -1.31 -6.62
C PRO A 11 6.69 -2.64 -6.28
N GLU A 12 7.77 -2.59 -5.49
CA GLU A 12 8.46 -3.80 -5.01
C GLU A 12 7.61 -4.63 -4.04
N ASP A 13 6.75 -3.97 -3.27
CA ASP A 13 5.83 -4.65 -2.36
C ASP A 13 4.70 -5.36 -3.15
N PRO A 14 4.52 -6.68 -3.02
CA PRO A 14 3.54 -7.43 -3.81
C PRO A 14 2.10 -6.95 -3.62
N GLN A 15 1.72 -6.53 -2.42
CA GLN A 15 0.37 -6.03 -2.16
C GLN A 15 0.14 -4.69 -2.85
N GLN A 16 1.13 -3.78 -2.84
CA GLN A 16 1.06 -2.52 -3.56
C GLN A 16 1.07 -2.70 -5.08
N ALA A 17 1.91 -3.62 -5.59
CA ALA A 17 1.90 -3.98 -7.00
C ALA A 17 0.51 -4.47 -7.44
N PHE A 18 -0.13 -5.30 -6.62
CA PHE A 18 -1.47 -5.79 -6.88
C PHE A 18 -2.52 -4.66 -6.90
N VAL A 19 -2.48 -3.73 -5.94
CA VAL A 19 -3.38 -2.56 -5.92
C VAL A 19 -3.25 -1.74 -7.21
N VAL A 20 -2.03 -1.52 -7.69
CA VAL A 20 -1.78 -0.79 -8.96
C VAL A 20 -2.34 -1.56 -10.15
N LEU A 21 -2.07 -2.87 -10.22
CA LEU A 21 -2.55 -3.72 -11.32
C LEU A 21 -4.07 -3.80 -11.37
N VAL A 22 -4.75 -3.93 -10.23
CA VAL A 22 -6.23 -3.91 -10.19
C VAL A 22 -6.76 -2.60 -10.79
N GLY A 23 -6.20 -1.45 -10.40
CA GLY A 23 -6.59 -0.15 -10.97
C GLY A 23 -6.42 -0.09 -12.49
N LEU A 24 -5.28 -0.57 -13.01
CA LEU A 24 -5.03 -0.63 -14.46
C LEU A 24 -6.02 -1.54 -15.18
N PHE A 25 -6.36 -2.69 -14.59
CA PHE A 25 -7.32 -3.61 -15.19
C PHE A 25 -8.76 -3.07 -15.13
N ASP A 26 -9.12 -2.33 -14.07
CA ASP A 26 -10.41 -1.65 -13.96
C ASP A 26 -10.58 -0.57 -15.05
N GLU A 27 -9.55 0.23 -15.29
CA GLU A 27 -9.52 1.21 -16.38
C GLU A 27 -9.68 0.54 -17.74
N GLN A 28 -8.94 -0.56 -17.96
CA GLN A 28 -9.04 -1.32 -19.21
C GLN A 28 -10.44 -1.92 -19.40
N LEU A 29 -11.05 -2.46 -18.34
CA LEU A 29 -12.41 -2.98 -18.40
C LEU A 29 -13.41 -1.86 -18.76
N ALA A 30 -13.25 -0.68 -18.17
CA ALA A 30 -14.11 0.47 -18.46
C ALA A 30 -14.02 0.88 -19.93
N ASP A 31 -12.83 0.86 -20.52
CA ASP A 31 -12.61 1.15 -21.95
C ASP A 31 -13.15 0.03 -22.85
N ASP A 32 -12.95 -1.24 -22.49
CA ASP A 32 -13.48 -2.40 -23.23
C ASP A 32 -15.02 -2.40 -23.27
N ILE A 33 -15.67 -1.99 -22.17
CA ILE A 33 -17.14 -1.85 -22.11
C ILE A 33 -17.60 -0.63 -22.92
N ARG A 34 -16.93 0.52 -22.79
CA ARG A 34 -17.29 1.75 -23.53
C ARG A 34 -17.19 1.56 -25.05
N GLY A 35 -16.21 0.79 -25.52
CA GLY A 35 -16.05 0.47 -26.93
C GLY A 35 -17.11 -0.49 -27.49
N ASN A 36 -18.00 -1.02 -26.65
CA ASN A 36 -18.94 -2.09 -26.98
C ASN A 36 -20.39 -1.72 -26.61
N GLU A 37 -20.88 -0.57 -27.09
CA GLU A 37 -22.17 0.03 -26.70
C GLU A 37 -23.42 -0.82 -27.03
N GLU A 38 -23.32 -1.76 -27.98
CA GLU A 38 -24.44 -2.63 -28.41
C GLU A 38 -24.16 -4.13 -28.25
N GLY A 39 -23.00 -4.53 -27.74
CA GLY A 39 -22.53 -5.91 -27.76
C GLY A 39 -22.46 -6.60 -26.40
N ASP A 40 -22.24 -7.91 -26.46
CA ASP A 40 -22.07 -8.75 -25.28
C ASP A 40 -20.76 -8.44 -24.55
N THR A 41 -20.86 -7.95 -23.31
CA THR A 41 -19.70 -7.57 -22.48
C THR A 41 -19.17 -8.71 -21.60
N ARG A 42 -19.80 -9.89 -21.61
CA ARG A 42 -19.41 -11.01 -20.73
C ARG A 42 -17.96 -11.44 -20.90
N LEU A 43 -17.45 -11.46 -22.13
CA LEU A 43 -16.05 -11.78 -22.39
C LEU A 43 -15.08 -10.77 -21.78
N ALA A 44 -15.44 -9.48 -21.77
CA ALA A 44 -14.63 -8.44 -21.12
C ALA A 44 -14.58 -8.65 -19.60
N LEU A 45 -15.72 -8.99 -18.99
CA LEU A 45 -15.82 -9.30 -17.55
C LEU A 45 -14.98 -10.54 -17.17
N ILE A 46 -15.08 -11.63 -17.93
CA ILE A 46 -14.28 -12.84 -17.70
C ILE A 46 -12.79 -12.54 -17.87
N SER A 47 -12.43 -11.77 -18.89
CA SER A 47 -11.05 -11.33 -19.13
C SER A 47 -10.49 -10.51 -17.97
N HIS A 48 -11.27 -9.58 -17.43
CA HIS A 48 -10.93 -8.80 -16.25
C HIS A 48 -10.67 -9.67 -15.02
N MET A 49 -11.58 -10.61 -14.71
CA MET A 49 -11.39 -11.57 -13.62
C MET A 49 -10.12 -12.41 -13.81
N ASN A 50 -9.85 -12.86 -15.04
CA ASN A 50 -8.66 -13.66 -15.36
C ASN A 50 -7.35 -12.86 -15.18
N LYS A 51 -7.33 -11.58 -15.56
CA LYS A 51 -6.17 -10.70 -15.37
C LYS A 51 -5.86 -10.51 -13.89
N ILE A 52 -6.88 -10.20 -13.08
CA ILE A 52 -6.72 -9.98 -11.64
C ILE A 52 -6.27 -11.27 -10.93
N THR A 53 -6.90 -12.41 -11.24
CA THR A 53 -6.49 -13.70 -10.65
C THR A 53 -5.08 -14.12 -11.09
N GLY A 54 -4.70 -13.85 -12.33
CA GLY A 54 -3.34 -14.06 -12.83
C GLY A 54 -2.31 -13.20 -12.08
N ALA A 55 -2.60 -11.91 -11.90
CA ALA A 55 -1.75 -11.00 -11.12
C ALA A 55 -1.63 -11.45 -9.65
N ALA A 56 -2.74 -11.84 -9.01
CA ALA A 56 -2.73 -12.36 -7.65
C ALA A 56 -1.81 -13.59 -7.51
N ARG A 57 -1.88 -14.54 -8.45
CA ARG A 57 -1.00 -15.72 -8.44
C ARG A 57 0.47 -15.36 -8.62
N ALA A 58 0.78 -14.46 -9.56
CA ALA A 58 2.15 -14.03 -9.81
C ALA A 58 2.78 -13.28 -8.61
N LEU A 59 1.96 -12.57 -7.84
CA LEU A 59 2.34 -11.82 -6.65
C LEU A 59 2.15 -12.61 -5.34
N HIS A 60 1.83 -13.90 -5.42
CA HIS A 60 1.60 -14.78 -4.28
C HIS A 60 0.53 -14.25 -3.29
N ILE A 61 -0.58 -13.72 -3.83
CA ILE A 61 -1.73 -13.24 -3.04
C ILE A 61 -2.79 -14.35 -3.00
N ASP A 62 -2.83 -15.06 -1.87
CA ASP A 62 -3.72 -16.21 -1.68
C ASP A 62 -5.19 -15.83 -1.47
N ALA A 63 -5.48 -14.55 -1.22
CA ALA A 63 -6.83 -14.04 -0.96
C ALA A 63 -7.82 -14.36 -2.11
N LEU A 64 -7.33 -14.55 -3.34
CA LEU A 64 -8.13 -14.89 -4.51
C LEU A 64 -7.99 -16.35 -4.99
N SER A 65 -7.27 -17.20 -4.26
CA SER A 65 -6.96 -18.59 -4.67
C SER A 65 -8.20 -19.45 -4.96
N ASN A 66 -9.30 -19.23 -4.25
CA ASN A 66 -10.54 -20.00 -4.39
C ASN A 66 -11.47 -19.50 -5.51
N TRP A 67 -11.13 -18.40 -6.19
CA TRP A 67 -11.95 -17.88 -7.28
C TRP A 67 -11.68 -18.63 -8.57
N GLU A 68 -12.77 -19.04 -9.21
CA GLU A 68 -12.77 -19.72 -10.50
C GLU A 68 -13.43 -18.80 -11.52
N LEU A 69 -12.97 -18.89 -12.77
CA LEU A 69 -13.61 -18.15 -13.84
C LEU A 69 -15.00 -18.72 -14.11
N PRO A 70 -16.03 -17.86 -14.24
CA PRO A 70 -17.36 -18.32 -14.54
C PRO A 70 -17.48 -18.76 -16.00
N ASP A 71 -18.48 -19.58 -16.26
CA ASP A 71 -18.97 -19.78 -17.62
C ASP A 71 -19.62 -18.49 -18.14
N HIS A 72 -19.75 -18.40 -19.47
CA HIS A 72 -20.27 -17.22 -20.16
C HIS A 72 -21.61 -16.72 -19.57
N ASP A 73 -22.57 -17.62 -19.34
CA ASP A 73 -23.91 -17.25 -18.89
C ASP A 73 -23.96 -16.67 -17.47
N ASN A 74 -22.99 -17.02 -16.62
CA ASN A 74 -22.91 -16.57 -15.22
C ASN A 74 -21.98 -15.38 -15.03
N ALA A 75 -21.43 -14.82 -16.12
CA ALA A 75 -20.35 -13.84 -16.06
C ALA A 75 -20.72 -12.58 -15.27
N TYR A 76 -21.94 -12.06 -15.41
CA TYR A 76 -22.37 -10.84 -14.70
C TYR A 76 -22.42 -11.01 -13.18
N ASP A 77 -23.14 -12.03 -12.70
CA ASP A 77 -23.31 -12.27 -11.26
C ASP A 77 -21.98 -12.64 -10.58
N ALA A 78 -21.18 -13.46 -11.27
CA ALA A 78 -19.85 -13.85 -10.80
C ALA A 78 -18.88 -12.67 -10.78
N HIS A 79 -18.89 -11.82 -11.81
CA HIS A 79 -18.07 -10.60 -11.87
C HIS A 79 -18.43 -9.63 -10.76
N HIS A 80 -19.72 -9.36 -10.55
CA HIS A 80 -20.15 -8.47 -9.47
C HIS A 80 -19.64 -8.92 -8.10
N SER A 81 -19.76 -10.22 -7.80
CA SER A 81 -19.28 -10.79 -6.55
C SER A 81 -17.76 -10.72 -6.43
N PHE A 82 -17.05 -10.99 -7.53
CA PHE A 82 -15.60 -10.94 -7.62
C PHE A 82 -15.05 -9.51 -7.45
N ASP A 83 -15.69 -8.53 -8.08
CA ASP A 83 -15.32 -7.12 -8.01
C ASP A 83 -15.43 -6.59 -6.57
N LEU A 84 -16.54 -6.90 -5.88
CA LEU A 84 -16.70 -6.54 -4.47
C LEU A 84 -15.62 -7.17 -3.58
N ALA A 85 -15.30 -8.45 -3.79
CA ALA A 85 -14.24 -9.14 -3.04
C ALA A 85 -12.87 -8.52 -3.32
N THR A 86 -12.55 -8.24 -4.59
CA THR A 86 -11.29 -7.62 -4.99
C THR A 86 -11.14 -6.23 -4.38
N LYS A 87 -12.19 -5.38 -4.43
CA LYS A 87 -12.18 -4.06 -3.81
C LYS A 87 -11.99 -4.12 -2.30
N SER A 88 -12.58 -5.11 -1.63
CA SER A 88 -12.34 -5.35 -0.20
C SER A 88 -10.87 -5.66 0.09
N ILE A 89 -10.25 -6.54 -0.71
CA ILE A 89 -8.82 -6.90 -0.57
C ILE A 89 -7.93 -5.67 -0.81
N VAL A 90 -8.18 -4.92 -1.89
CA VAL A 90 -7.46 -3.67 -2.20
C VAL A 90 -7.53 -2.69 -1.03
N LEU A 91 -8.74 -2.49 -0.46
CA LEU A 91 -8.93 -1.62 0.68
C LEU A 91 -8.14 -2.11 1.91
N GLN A 92 -8.15 -3.43 2.18
CA GLN A 92 -7.39 -4.01 3.28
C GLN A 92 -5.89 -3.74 3.13
N PHE A 93 -5.31 -3.93 1.94
CA PHE A 93 -3.90 -3.62 1.66
C PHE A 93 -3.58 -2.13 1.82
N GLN A 94 -4.47 -1.25 1.35
CA GLN A 94 -4.30 0.19 1.53
C GLN A 94 -4.32 0.60 3.02
N ILE A 95 -5.23 0.03 3.82
CA ILE A 95 -5.31 0.25 5.27
C ILE A 95 -4.06 -0.28 5.97
N GLN A 96 -3.62 -1.50 5.63
CA GLN A 96 -2.41 -2.10 6.19
C GLN A 96 -1.19 -1.22 5.92
N LYS A 97 -1.01 -0.76 4.68
CA LYS A 97 0.07 0.18 4.32
C LYS A 97 0.01 1.47 5.13
N ALA A 98 -1.17 2.06 5.26
CA ALA A 98 -1.36 3.30 6.03
C ALA A 98 -0.97 3.10 7.51
N ARG A 99 -1.34 1.96 8.11
CA ARG A 99 -0.97 1.61 9.49
C ARG A 99 0.53 1.35 9.65
N ILE A 100 1.18 0.65 8.71
CA ILE A 100 2.64 0.47 8.74
C ILE A 100 3.35 1.83 8.68
N GLY A 101 2.85 2.75 7.86
CA GLY A 101 3.34 4.13 7.82
C GLY A 101 3.27 4.84 9.17
N GLN A 102 2.26 4.55 10.00
CA GLN A 102 2.18 5.09 11.37
C GLN A 102 3.25 4.52 12.30
N ILE A 103 3.67 3.26 12.12
CA ILE A 103 4.72 2.63 12.93
C ILE A 103 6.07 3.34 12.71
N TYR A 104 6.42 3.59 11.45
CA TYR A 104 7.70 4.21 11.05
C TYR A 104 7.65 5.75 10.92
N SER A 105 6.67 6.38 11.59
CA SER A 105 6.57 7.83 11.68
C SER A 105 6.06 8.28 13.04
N VAL A 106 6.21 9.57 13.32
CA VAL A 106 5.74 10.20 14.56
C VAL A 106 5.13 11.57 14.27
N GLU A 107 4.10 11.94 15.02
CA GLU A 107 3.58 13.30 15.03
C GLU A 107 4.38 14.16 16.02
N LEU A 108 4.78 15.35 15.56
CA LEU A 108 5.60 16.27 16.35
C LEU A 108 4.84 17.57 16.58
N ASP A 109 4.83 18.04 17.82
CA ASP A 109 4.38 19.39 18.13
C ASP A 109 5.34 20.46 17.57
N ALA A 110 4.83 21.68 17.42
CA ALA A 110 5.60 22.78 16.83
C ALA A 110 6.92 23.06 17.59
N ALA A 111 6.91 22.91 18.92
CA ALA A 111 8.08 23.13 19.76
C ALA A 111 9.17 22.07 19.49
N THR A 112 8.79 20.81 19.34
CA THR A 112 9.69 19.70 19.04
C THR A 112 10.25 19.82 17.63
N LYS A 113 9.41 20.19 16.64
CA LYS A 113 9.88 20.49 15.27
C LYS A 113 10.96 21.57 15.27
N ALA A 114 10.72 22.70 15.96
CA ALA A 114 11.70 23.79 16.06
C ALA A 114 13.03 23.33 16.71
N ARG A 115 12.99 22.47 17.72
CA ARG A 115 14.20 21.91 18.33
C ARG A 115 14.97 21.01 17.37
N ILE A 116 14.28 20.15 16.62
CA ILE A 116 14.92 19.30 15.62
C ILE A 116 15.55 20.14 14.51
N HIS A 117 14.85 21.16 14.02
CA HIS A 117 15.37 22.12 13.03
C HIS A 117 16.68 22.79 13.49
N ASN A 118 16.75 23.19 14.76
CA ASN A 118 17.99 23.74 15.33
C ASN A 118 19.13 22.71 15.32
N LEU A 119 18.88 21.48 15.74
CA LEU A 119 19.88 20.40 15.73
C LEU A 119 20.34 20.07 14.30
N VAL A 120 19.42 20.04 13.33
CA VAL A 120 19.72 19.85 11.90
C VAL A 120 20.63 20.96 11.37
N ASN A 121 20.37 22.21 11.76
CA ASN A 121 21.22 23.34 11.39
C ASN A 121 22.62 23.27 12.02
N GLU A 122 22.74 22.81 13.27
CA GLU A 122 24.05 22.56 13.88
C GLU A 122 24.84 21.47 13.14
N ILE A 123 24.18 20.38 12.72
CA ILE A 123 24.80 19.34 11.89
C ILE A 123 25.24 19.93 10.54
N ARG A 124 24.42 20.80 9.93
CA ARG A 124 24.77 21.49 8.68
C ARG A 124 26.07 22.29 8.82
N GLN A 125 26.24 23.00 9.94
CA GLN A 125 27.47 23.77 10.21
C GLN A 125 28.70 22.86 10.39
N LEU A 126 28.55 21.71 11.06
CA LEU A 126 29.64 20.73 11.18
C LEU A 126 30.07 20.18 9.82
N ILE A 127 29.11 19.89 8.93
CA ILE A 127 29.40 19.44 7.57
C ILE A 127 30.06 20.55 6.76
N GLU A 128 29.65 21.80 6.95
CA GLU A 128 30.24 22.95 6.28
C GLU A 128 31.73 23.10 6.61
N ALA A 129 32.07 22.96 7.89
CA ALA A 129 33.41 23.09 8.43
C ALA A 129 34.31 21.86 8.24
N ALA A 130 33.74 20.69 7.89
CA ALA A 130 34.51 19.47 7.70
C ALA A 130 35.26 19.48 6.35
N ASP A 131 36.50 18.99 6.36
CA ASP A 131 37.31 18.79 5.15
C ASP A 131 36.83 17.53 4.40
N LEU A 132 35.76 17.70 3.63
CA LEU A 132 35.13 16.66 2.82
C LEU A 132 35.19 17.07 1.34
N ASP A 133 35.37 16.08 0.47
CA ASP A 133 35.15 16.33 -0.96
C ASP A 133 33.70 16.76 -1.23
N GLU A 134 33.56 17.60 -2.24
CA GLU A 134 32.29 18.25 -2.59
C GLU A 134 31.17 17.24 -2.85
N ARG A 135 31.48 16.09 -3.43
CA ARG A 135 30.49 15.03 -3.67
C ARG A 135 29.93 14.46 -2.37
N LYS A 136 30.76 14.18 -1.36
CA LYS A 136 30.30 13.71 -0.04
C LYS A 136 29.50 14.79 0.67
N LYS A 137 29.96 16.04 0.63
CA LYS A 137 29.29 17.18 1.25
C LYS A 137 27.88 17.38 0.68
N ASN A 138 27.75 17.41 -0.65
CA ASN A 138 26.47 17.52 -1.34
C ASN A 138 25.52 16.35 -1.03
N SER A 139 26.06 15.13 -0.97
CA SER A 139 25.31 13.93 -0.62
C SER A 139 24.74 13.97 0.80
N LEU A 140 25.45 14.58 1.76
CA LEU A 140 24.97 14.80 3.12
C LEU A 140 23.93 15.91 3.19
N PHE A 141 24.17 17.05 2.54
CA PHE A 141 23.20 18.15 2.51
C PHE A 141 21.87 17.73 1.88
N SER A 142 21.91 16.91 0.82
CA SER A 142 20.70 16.34 0.23
C SER A 142 19.90 15.50 1.25
N LYS A 143 20.57 14.67 2.05
CA LYS A 143 19.90 13.86 3.09
C LYS A 143 19.38 14.70 4.25
N LEU A 144 20.14 15.71 4.68
CA LEU A 144 19.70 16.68 5.67
C LEU A 144 18.43 17.39 5.20
N ASN A 145 18.43 17.93 3.98
CA ASN A 145 17.26 18.62 3.42
C ASN A 145 16.05 17.68 3.30
N ALA A 146 16.26 16.41 2.95
CA ALA A 146 15.18 15.43 2.89
C ALA A 146 14.59 15.15 4.28
N PHE A 147 15.43 15.04 5.31
CA PHE A 147 14.96 14.88 6.68
C PHE A 147 14.29 16.15 7.22
N ASP A 148 14.84 17.33 6.93
CA ASP A 148 14.27 18.64 7.28
C ASP A 148 12.84 18.78 6.72
N ALA A 149 12.65 18.42 5.45
CA ALA A 149 11.35 18.39 4.81
C ALA A 149 10.40 17.34 5.43
N ASP A 150 10.91 16.22 5.95
CA ASP A 150 10.10 15.25 6.70
C ASP A 150 9.65 15.79 8.05
N VAL A 151 10.47 16.60 8.73
CA VAL A 151 10.11 17.22 10.02
C VAL A 151 8.91 18.15 9.87
N ASP A 152 8.78 18.82 8.72
CA ASP A 152 7.67 19.75 8.45
C ASP A 152 6.35 19.05 8.10
N ARG A 153 6.36 17.77 7.73
CA ARG A 153 5.15 17.00 7.40
C ARG A 153 4.22 16.87 8.61
N ALA A 154 2.97 16.49 8.36
CA ALA A 154 2.02 16.15 9.42
C ALA A 154 2.56 15.02 10.32
N ARG A 155 3.24 14.04 9.73
CA ARG A 155 4.00 13.00 10.44
C ARG A 155 5.41 12.91 9.88
N THR A 156 6.40 12.95 10.76
CA THR A 156 7.81 12.84 10.42
C THR A 156 8.18 11.37 10.26
N ARG A 157 8.65 11.00 9.07
CA ARG A 157 9.12 9.64 8.75
C ARG A 157 10.54 9.43 9.26
N PHE A 158 10.86 8.20 9.68
CA PHE A 158 12.19 7.88 10.21
C PHE A 158 13.25 7.64 9.13
N ASP A 159 12.82 7.30 7.91
CA ASP A 159 13.70 6.81 6.83
C ASP A 159 14.83 7.79 6.49
N ASN A 160 14.49 9.06 6.21
CA ASN A 160 15.50 10.06 5.83
C ASN A 160 16.40 10.43 7.01
N GLY A 161 15.88 10.44 8.24
CA GLY A 161 16.68 10.64 9.45
C GLY A 161 17.70 9.52 9.66
N MET A 162 17.28 8.27 9.42
CA MET A 162 18.17 7.10 9.51
C MET A 162 19.23 7.11 8.39
N LEU A 163 18.84 7.39 7.15
CA LEU A 163 19.78 7.50 6.01
C LEU A 163 20.83 8.59 6.24
N MET A 164 20.42 9.74 6.78
CA MET A 164 21.32 10.81 7.20
C MET A 164 22.29 10.30 8.29
N GLY A 165 21.78 9.70 9.36
CA GLY A 165 22.58 9.19 10.48
C GLY A 165 23.62 8.14 10.05
N ILE A 166 23.22 7.16 9.24
CA ILE A 166 24.11 6.13 8.69
C ILE A 166 25.23 6.76 7.85
N SER A 167 24.88 7.77 7.03
CA SER A 167 25.85 8.44 6.18
C SER A 167 26.90 9.20 7.00
N ILE A 168 26.47 9.92 8.04
CA ILE A 168 27.37 10.62 8.97
C ILE A 168 28.28 9.62 9.69
N ALA A 169 27.72 8.55 10.26
CA ALA A 169 28.48 7.52 10.98
C ALA A 169 29.53 6.86 10.08
N ASN A 170 29.18 6.54 8.83
CA ASN A 170 30.11 5.97 7.86
C ASN A 170 31.27 6.92 7.53
N LEU A 171 31.02 8.23 7.44
CA LEU A 171 32.09 9.22 7.20
C LEU A 171 33.01 9.36 8.41
N ILE A 172 32.46 9.36 9.63
CA ILE A 172 33.27 9.34 10.86
C ILE A 172 34.18 8.11 10.88
N ASN A 173 33.65 6.93 10.58
CA ASN A 173 34.44 5.69 10.52
C ASN A 173 35.53 5.71 9.42
N LYS A 174 35.35 6.54 8.39
CA LYS A 174 36.34 6.77 7.32
C LYS A 174 37.34 7.89 7.64
N GLY A 175 37.38 8.38 8.87
CA GLY A 175 38.35 9.35 9.36
C GLY A 175 37.90 10.82 9.31
N ALA A 176 36.62 11.10 9.06
CA ALA A 176 36.08 12.45 9.14
C ALA A 176 35.82 12.87 10.60
N ASP A 177 36.88 12.97 11.39
CA ASP A 177 36.83 13.21 12.84
C ASP A 177 36.14 14.52 13.23
N ALA A 178 36.18 15.53 12.35
CA ALA A 178 35.46 16.79 12.52
C ALA A 178 33.94 16.60 12.66
N LEU A 179 33.39 15.50 12.17
CA LEU A 179 31.96 15.17 12.29
C LEU A 179 31.60 14.42 13.59
N LYS A 180 32.57 14.00 14.41
CA LYS A 180 32.29 13.30 15.67
C LYS A 180 31.26 13.99 16.57
N PRO A 181 31.24 15.35 16.70
CA PRO A 181 30.21 16.03 17.48
C PRO A 181 28.78 15.80 16.98
N ALA A 182 28.59 15.47 15.70
CA ALA A 182 27.27 15.18 15.13
C ALA A 182 26.59 13.95 15.77
N ASN A 183 27.37 13.01 16.36
CA ASN A 183 26.79 11.86 17.06
C ASN A 183 25.89 12.29 18.22
N GLU A 184 26.28 13.33 18.96
CA GLU A 184 25.49 13.86 20.08
C GLU A 184 24.22 14.56 19.57
N LEU A 185 24.32 15.28 18.45
CA LEU A 185 23.16 15.93 17.83
C LEU A 185 22.15 14.89 17.31
N LEU A 186 22.64 13.83 16.66
CA LEU A 186 21.81 12.71 16.21
C LEU A 186 21.16 11.98 17.38
N ARG A 187 21.88 11.79 18.50
CA ARG A 187 21.34 11.19 19.72
C ARG A 187 20.16 12.02 20.26
N ARG A 188 20.31 13.35 20.33
CA ARG A 188 19.24 14.26 20.76
C ARG A 188 18.04 14.25 19.81
N ILE A 189 18.26 14.19 18.50
CA ILE A 189 17.18 14.03 17.52
C ILE A 189 16.43 12.72 17.80
N ASN A 190 17.14 11.60 18.00
CA ASN A 190 16.52 10.31 18.32
C ASN A 190 15.75 10.34 19.65
N GLU A 191 16.25 11.04 20.66
CA GLU A 191 15.52 11.22 21.93
C GLU A 191 14.23 12.01 21.74
N LEU A 192 14.23 13.06 20.93
CA LEU A 192 13.03 13.84 20.62
C LEU A 192 12.01 13.02 19.83
N LEU A 193 12.47 12.29 18.80
CA LEU A 193 11.61 11.41 18.01
C LEU A 193 11.06 10.26 18.85
N GLY A 194 11.91 9.59 19.63
CA GLY A 194 11.52 8.49 20.51
C GLY A 194 10.59 8.93 21.64
N GLY A 195 10.86 10.08 22.25
CA GLY A 195 10.01 10.66 23.29
C GLY A 195 8.65 11.16 22.78
N ALA A 196 8.57 11.60 21.52
CA ALA A 196 7.30 11.86 20.86
C ALA A 196 6.58 10.53 20.55
N LYS A 197 7.30 9.54 20.04
CA LYS A 197 6.74 8.24 19.65
C LYS A 197 6.17 7.47 20.84
N SER A 198 6.84 7.50 21.99
CA SER A 198 6.38 6.84 23.21
C SER A 198 5.10 7.44 23.80
N LYS A 199 4.71 8.65 23.38
CA LYS A 199 3.45 9.29 23.78
C LYS A 199 2.29 8.92 22.86
N GLU A 200 2.57 8.41 21.66
CA GLU A 200 1.55 7.86 20.79
C GLU A 200 1.09 6.51 21.35
N ALA A 201 -0.21 6.21 21.22
CA ALA A 201 -0.69 4.87 21.52
C ALA A 201 -0.03 3.88 20.54
N ASP A 202 0.44 2.75 21.05
CA ASP A 202 0.94 1.69 20.19
C ASP A 202 -0.18 1.29 19.21
N PRO A 203 0.08 1.33 17.89
CA PRO A 203 -0.92 0.89 16.94
C PRO A 203 -1.20 -0.59 17.20
N GLU A 204 -2.48 -0.96 17.28
CA GLU A 204 -2.89 -2.36 17.39
C GLU A 204 -2.16 -3.18 16.32
N ARG A 205 -1.41 -4.21 16.75
CA ARG A 205 -0.65 -5.08 15.86
C ARG A 205 -1.60 -5.61 14.77
N LEU A 206 -1.17 -5.48 13.53
CA LEU A 206 -1.92 -6.03 12.40
C LEU A 206 -1.97 -7.56 12.53
N PRO A 207 -3.09 -8.20 12.13
CA PRO A 207 -3.06 -9.60 11.76
C PRO A 207 -1.99 -9.80 10.66
N SER A 208 -1.24 -10.90 10.71
CA SER A 208 -0.22 -11.24 9.70
C SER A 208 -0.85 -11.21 8.30
N PRO A 209 -0.11 -10.97 7.21
CA PRO A 209 -0.63 -11.19 5.86
C PRO A 209 -1.29 -12.57 5.67
N ASP A 210 -0.80 -13.59 6.39
CA ASP A 210 -1.38 -14.95 6.43
C ASP A 210 -2.76 -15.02 7.12
N ASP A 211 -3.09 -14.02 7.94
CA ASP A 211 -4.34 -13.92 8.71
C ASP A 211 -5.43 -13.14 7.95
N VAL A 212 -5.16 -12.68 6.72
CA VAL A 212 -6.18 -12.08 5.85
C VAL A 212 -7.17 -13.19 5.47
N LYS A 213 -8.27 -13.27 6.23
CA LYS A 213 -9.30 -14.28 6.05
C LYS A 213 -9.79 -14.29 4.60
N HIS A 214 -9.74 -15.46 3.97
CA HIS A 214 -10.31 -15.69 2.66
C HIS A 214 -11.76 -15.20 2.63
N ILE A 215 -12.10 -14.39 1.63
CA ILE A 215 -13.49 -14.03 1.37
C ILE A 215 -14.16 -15.28 0.79
N GLU A 216 -15.02 -15.93 1.58
CA GLU A 216 -15.83 -17.04 1.10
C GLU A 216 -16.74 -16.56 -0.05
N LYS A 217 -16.92 -17.40 -1.08
CA LYS A 217 -17.88 -17.14 -2.15
C LYS A 217 -19.27 -16.88 -1.54
N PRO A 218 -20.07 -15.93 -2.07
CA PRO A 218 -21.45 -15.74 -1.62
C PRO A 218 -22.20 -17.08 -1.67
N LYS A 219 -22.77 -17.50 -0.53
CA LYS A 219 -23.57 -18.72 -0.49
C LYS A 219 -24.77 -18.52 -1.41
N LYS A 220 -24.90 -19.37 -2.45
CA LYS A 220 -26.08 -19.38 -3.33
C LYS A 220 -27.31 -19.52 -2.44
N GLN A 221 -28.07 -18.43 -2.29
CA GLN A 221 -29.39 -18.50 -1.68
C GLN A 221 -30.28 -19.25 -2.67
N ILE A 222 -30.36 -20.56 -2.53
CA ILE A 222 -31.41 -21.33 -3.19
C ILE A 222 -32.70 -20.86 -2.52
N ARG A 223 -33.40 -19.93 -3.15
CA ARG A 223 -34.84 -19.74 -2.90
C ARG A 223 -35.49 -21.05 -3.34
N ASP A 224 -35.82 -21.87 -2.36
CA ASP A 224 -36.61 -23.08 -2.54
C ASP A 224 -38.03 -22.68 -2.95
N PHE A 225 -38.20 -22.38 -4.23
CA PHE A 225 -39.51 -22.26 -4.87
C PHE A 225 -39.75 -23.53 -5.68
N GLY A 226 -40.13 -24.62 -5.01
CA GLY A 226 -40.73 -25.73 -5.74
C GLY A 226 -41.00 -27.00 -4.95
N ARG A 227 -42.25 -27.16 -4.50
CA ARG A 227 -43.20 -28.25 -4.89
C ARG A 227 -44.15 -28.58 -3.73
N GLY A 228 -45.18 -27.75 -3.57
CA GLY A 228 -46.46 -28.18 -2.99
C GLY A 228 -47.40 -28.50 -4.14
N SER A 229 -47.79 -29.76 -4.25
CA SER A 229 -48.64 -30.37 -5.28
C SER A 229 -49.91 -29.55 -5.55
N ARG A 230 -50.10 -29.12 -6.81
CA ARG A 230 -51.43 -28.79 -7.33
C ARG A 230 -52.02 -30.08 -7.88
N GLU A 231 -52.75 -30.80 -7.03
CA GLU A 231 -53.80 -31.71 -7.50
C GLU A 231 -54.91 -30.82 -8.04
N LEU A 232 -55.05 -30.81 -9.37
CA LEU A 232 -56.21 -30.27 -10.06
C LEU A 232 -57.30 -31.32 -9.89
N ASP A 233 -58.21 -31.06 -8.94
CA ASP A 233 -59.37 -31.89 -8.66
C ASP A 233 -60.39 -31.74 -9.80
N ASP A 234 -60.58 -32.84 -10.53
CA ASP A 234 -61.56 -33.01 -11.60
C ASP A 234 -62.96 -33.22 -10.99
N GLU A 235 -63.72 -32.15 -10.73
CA GLU A 235 -65.18 -32.22 -10.57
C GLU A 235 -65.87 -31.00 -11.21
N ILE A 236 -66.31 -31.16 -12.47
CA ILE A 236 -67.32 -30.28 -13.09
C ILE A 236 -68.67 -31.00 -12.98
N PRO A 237 -69.64 -30.50 -12.18
CA PRO A 237 -70.98 -31.07 -12.13
C PRO A 237 -71.82 -30.63 -13.34
N PHE A 238 -72.57 -31.57 -13.91
CA PHE A 238 -73.54 -31.39 -15.00
C PHE A 238 -74.72 -30.48 -14.63
#